data_AF-A0A935GH66-F1
#
_entry.id   AF-A0A935GH66-F1
#
_cell.length_a   1.000
_cell.length_b   1.000
_cell.length_c   1.000
_cell.angle_alpha   90.00
_cell.angle_beta   90.00
_cell.angle_gamma   90.00
#
_symmetry.space_group_name_H-M   'P 1'
#
loop_
_entity.id
_entity.type
_entity.pdbx_description
1 polymer ?
#
loop_
_entity_poly.entity_id
_entity_poly.type
_entity_poly.pdbx_seq_one_letter_code
_entity_poly.pdbx_strand_id
1 'polypeptide(L)'
;MTPDPLAQLRDIHPPPPPSWWPPAPGWWILALLVILLTAWGLLAARRRHRNRRFAREAKRRVDQLWRDFERDGDSARLAKALLVLARQTARSIPLHEQAAALPTDELLVLIDATSDSRLKAALALDKVARLLYAPTPEALTKTEARTLFVVTREWIRRAGGPLW
;
A
#
# COMPACT_ATOMS: atom_id res chain seq x y z
N MET A 1 -76.88 -27.10 53.30
CA MET A 1 -76.25 -26.26 52.27
C MET A 1 -74.75 -26.29 52.53
N THR A 2 -74.07 -27.22 51.87
CA THR A 2 -72.62 -27.43 52.02
C THR A 2 -71.93 -26.47 51.05
N PRO A 3 -70.96 -25.65 51.49
CA PRO A 3 -70.29 -24.72 50.58
C PRO A 3 -69.48 -25.52 49.55
N ASP A 4 -69.63 -25.15 48.27
CA ASP A 4 -68.94 -25.77 47.14
C ASP A 4 -67.45 -25.38 47.17
N PRO A 5 -66.52 -26.32 47.43
CA PRO A 5 -65.09 -26.04 47.55
C PRO A 5 -64.43 -25.66 46.22
N LEU A 6 -65.15 -25.77 45.09
CA LEU A 6 -64.65 -25.41 43.76
C LEU A 6 -64.82 -23.92 43.43
N ALA A 7 -65.65 -23.19 44.19
CA ALA A 7 -65.84 -21.74 44.02
C ALA A 7 -64.61 -20.90 44.42
N GLN A 8 -63.59 -21.53 45.02
CA GLN A 8 -62.31 -20.90 45.35
C GLN A 8 -61.20 -21.14 44.31
N LEU A 9 -61.51 -21.76 43.17
CA LEU A 9 -60.54 -21.91 42.10
C LEU A 9 -60.33 -20.56 41.40
N ARG A 10 -59.34 -19.82 41.90
CA ARG A 10 -58.92 -18.52 41.38
C ARG A 10 -58.40 -18.70 39.94
N ASP A 11 -59.00 -17.98 38.99
CA ASP A 11 -58.55 -17.93 37.59
C ASP A 11 -57.04 -17.65 37.54
N ILE A 12 -56.29 -18.62 37.01
CA ILE A 12 -54.84 -18.47 36.79
C ILE A 12 -54.67 -17.59 35.56
N HIS A 13 -54.38 -16.31 35.77
CA HIS A 13 -53.97 -15.43 34.68
C HIS A 13 -52.59 -15.86 34.17
N PRO A 14 -52.44 -16.25 32.89
CA PRO A 14 -51.13 -16.53 32.33
C PRO A 14 -50.31 -15.23 32.34
N PRO A 15 -49.01 -15.30 32.69
CA PRO A 15 -48.17 -14.11 32.67
C PRO A 15 -48.13 -13.53 31.25
N PRO A 16 -48.14 -12.20 31.09
CA PRO A 16 -48.00 -11.58 29.78
C PRO A 16 -46.72 -12.10 29.10
N PRO A 17 -46.75 -12.33 27.78
CA PRO A 17 -45.61 -12.88 27.07
C PRO A 17 -44.39 -12.00 27.31
N PRO A 18 -43.19 -12.58 27.49
CA PRO A 18 -41.99 -11.80 27.73
C PRO A 18 -41.82 -10.82 26.58
N SER A 19 -41.90 -9.52 26.90
CA SER A 19 -41.52 -8.47 25.98
C SER A 19 -40.08 -8.75 25.57
N TRP A 20 -39.87 -9.00 24.28
CA TRP A 20 -38.58 -9.29 23.63
C TRP A 20 -37.60 -8.09 23.67
N TRP A 21 -37.79 -7.18 24.64
CA TRP A 21 -37.21 -5.86 24.73
C TRP A 21 -36.84 -5.54 26.18
N PRO A 22 -35.66 -4.97 26.45
CA PRO A 22 -34.58 -4.67 25.51
C PRO A 22 -33.72 -5.92 25.27
N PRO A 23 -33.13 -6.08 24.08
CA PRO A 23 -32.10 -7.08 23.87
C PRO A 23 -31.04 -6.89 24.97
N ALA A 24 -30.69 -7.99 25.66
CA ALA A 24 -29.72 -7.95 26.74
C ALA A 24 -28.50 -7.11 26.32
N PRO A 25 -27.94 -6.25 27.21
CA PRO A 25 -26.90 -5.27 26.84
C PRO A 25 -25.72 -5.82 26.02
N GLY A 26 -25.44 -7.12 26.12
CA GLY A 26 -24.42 -7.82 25.33
C GLY A 26 -24.62 -7.78 23.80
N TRP A 27 -25.85 -7.61 23.29
CA TRP A 27 -26.09 -7.46 21.85
C TRP A 27 -25.53 -6.16 21.28
N TRP A 28 -25.52 -5.09 22.08
CA TRP A 28 -24.90 -3.82 21.68
C TRP A 28 -23.39 -3.96 21.55
N ILE A 29 -22.77 -4.74 22.45
CA ILE A 29 -21.34 -5.06 22.37
C ILE A 29 -21.05 -5.88 21.11
N LEU A 30 -21.89 -6.89 20.81
CA LEU A 30 -21.75 -7.69 19.58
C LEU A 30 -21.92 -6.84 18.32
N ALA A 31 -22.93 -5.96 18.28
CA ALA A 31 -23.15 -5.05 17.16
C ALA A 31 -21.96 -4.09 16.98
N LEU A 32 -21.43 -3.52 18.07
CA LEU A 32 -20.25 -2.67 18.04
C LEU A 32 -19.02 -3.42 17.52
N LEU A 33 -18.81 -4.65 17.98
CA LEU A 33 -17.71 -5.50 17.53
C LEU A 33 -17.80 -5.81 16.03
N VAL A 34 -19.00 -6.14 15.54
CA VAL A 34 -19.23 -6.37 14.10
C VAL A 34 -18.94 -5.11 13.30
N ILE A 35 -19.41 -3.94 13.75
CA ILE A 35 -19.14 -2.66 13.07
C ILE A 35 -17.63 -2.39 13.01
N LEU A 36 -16.90 -2.58 14.12
CA LEU A 36 -15.45 -2.39 14.17
C LEU A 36 -14.71 -3.33 13.22
N LEU A 37 -15.05 -4.62 13.22
CA LEU A 37 -14.45 -5.60 12.32
C LEU A 37 -14.73 -5.27 10.85
N THR A 38 -15.96 -4.86 10.55
CA THR A 38 -16.36 -4.51 9.18
C THR A 38 -15.63 -3.25 8.72
N ALA A 39 -15.58 -2.21 9.56
CA ALA A 39 -14.84 -0.97 9.29
C ALA A 39 -13.34 -1.24 9.11
N TRP A 40 -12.75 -2.06 9.97
CA TRP A 40 -11.35 -2.46 9.86
C TRP A 40 -11.07 -3.23 8.56
N GLY A 41 -11.92 -4.19 8.22
CA GLY A 41 -11.84 -4.95 6.97
C GLY A 41 -11.95 -4.05 5.73
N LEU A 42 -12.90 -3.10 5.72
CA LEU A 42 -13.08 -2.10 4.67
C LEU A 42 -11.84 -1.20 4.52
N LEU A 43 -11.29 -0.71 5.63
CA LEU A 43 -10.08 0.12 5.62
C LEU A 43 -8.86 -0.66 5.12
N ALA A 44 -8.67 -1.90 5.58
CA ALA A 44 -7.60 -2.78 5.14
C ALA A 44 -7.72 -3.11 3.65
N ALA A 45 -8.94 -3.44 3.18
CA ALA A 45 -9.22 -3.70 1.78
C ALA A 45 -8.96 -2.45 0.92
N ARG A 46 -9.44 -1.27 1.32
CA ARG A 46 -9.19 -0.01 0.61
C ARG A 46 -7.69 0.30 0.50
N ARG A 47 -6.94 0.15 1.60
CA ARG A 47 -5.47 0.31 1.60
C ARG A 47 -4.81 -0.67 0.63
N ARG A 48 -5.20 -1.95 0.68
CA ARG A 48 -4.65 -3.00 -0.19
C ARG A 48 -5.00 -2.78 -1.67
N HIS A 49 -6.22 -2.33 -1.98
CA HIS A 49 -6.64 -2.01 -3.34
C HIS A 49 -5.91 -0.78 -3.91
N ARG A 50 -5.71 0.26 -3.09
CA ARG A 50 -4.98 1.46 -3.51
C ARG A 50 -3.53 1.13 -3.84
N ASN A 51 -2.84 0.40 -2.97
CA ASN A 51 -1.44 -0.01 -3.20
C ASN A 51 -1.29 -0.89 -4.46
N ARG A 52 -2.24 -1.82 -4.69
CA ARG A 52 -2.23 -2.67 -5.90
C ARG A 52 -2.45 -1.89 -7.20
N ARG A 53 -3.21 -0.79 -7.19
CA ARG A 53 -3.39 0.06 -8.38
C ARG A 53 -2.12 0.84 -8.71
N PHE A 54 -1.53 1.49 -7.70
CA PHE A 54 -0.29 2.25 -7.88
C PHE A 54 0.87 1.39 -8.36
N ALA A 55 1.07 0.19 -7.80
CA ALA A 55 2.12 -0.72 -8.24
C ALA A 55 1.96 -1.14 -9.72
N ARG A 56 0.73 -1.36 -10.17
CA ARG A 56 0.45 -1.71 -11.58
C ARG A 56 0.71 -0.53 -12.53
N GLU A 57 0.31 0.67 -12.15
CA GLU A 57 0.54 1.88 -12.94
C GLU A 57 2.04 2.23 -12.99
N ALA A 58 2.74 2.12 -11.87
CA ALA A 58 4.18 2.32 -11.78
C ALA A 58 4.93 1.35 -12.69
N LYS A 59 4.56 0.05 -12.67
CA LYS A 59 5.14 -0.95 -13.57
C LYS A 59 4.93 -0.59 -15.05
N ARG A 60 3.72 -0.22 -15.44
CA ARG A 60 3.41 0.17 -16.83
C ARG A 60 4.23 1.37 -17.29
N ARG A 61 4.39 2.39 -16.43
CA ARG A 61 5.21 3.57 -16.73
C ARG A 61 6.68 3.23 -16.86
N VAL A 62 7.23 2.36 -16.01
CA VAL A 62 8.61 1.88 -16.11
C VAL A 62 8.84 1.16 -17.45
N ASP A 63 7.94 0.26 -17.84
CA ASP A 63 8.03 -0.44 -19.12
C ASP A 63 7.82 0.49 -20.35
N GLN A 64 7.08 1.60 -20.21
CA GLN A 64 6.98 2.64 -21.24
C GLN A 64 8.28 3.42 -21.37
N LEU A 65 8.86 3.86 -20.26
CA LEU A 65 10.12 4.61 -20.24
C LEU A 65 11.28 3.84 -20.89
N TRP A 66 11.32 2.52 -20.70
CA TRP A 66 12.32 1.69 -21.37
C TRP A 66 12.16 1.69 -22.89
N ARG A 67 10.92 1.62 -23.40
CA ARG A 67 10.65 1.68 -24.84
C ARG A 67 10.97 3.04 -25.43
N ASP A 68 10.66 4.12 -24.71
CA ASP A 68 11.02 5.48 -25.12
C ASP A 68 12.54 5.65 -25.18
N PHE A 69 13.28 5.07 -24.24
CA PHE A 69 14.74 5.04 -24.28
C PHE A 69 15.29 4.25 -25.48
N GLU A 70 14.71 3.09 -25.81
CA GLU A 70 15.12 2.32 -26.99
C GLU A 70 14.90 3.07 -28.31
N ARG A 71 13.94 4.00 -28.35
CA ARG A 71 13.64 4.83 -29.52
C ARG A 71 14.49 6.10 -29.58
N ASP A 72 14.56 6.83 -28.48
CA ASP A 72 15.12 8.19 -28.44
C ASP A 72 16.61 8.20 -28.02
N GLY A 73 17.12 7.11 -27.42
CA GLY A 73 18.51 6.99 -26.95
C GLY A 73 18.88 7.88 -25.76
N ASP A 74 17.93 8.69 -25.26
CA ASP A 74 18.14 9.67 -24.21
C ASP A 74 18.19 9.02 -22.82
N SER A 75 19.40 8.67 -22.41
CA SER A 75 19.68 8.05 -21.10
C SER A 75 19.42 9.00 -19.92
N ALA A 76 19.60 10.31 -20.09
CA ALA A 76 19.38 11.30 -19.04
C ALA A 76 17.89 11.41 -18.71
N ARG A 77 17.04 11.45 -19.74
CA ARG A 77 15.58 11.44 -19.59
C ARG A 77 15.09 10.15 -18.93
N LEU A 78 15.63 9.00 -19.32
CA LEU A 78 15.32 7.71 -18.68
C LEU A 78 15.67 7.72 -17.19
N ALA A 79 16.90 8.11 -16.84
CA ALA A 79 17.37 8.13 -15.46
C ALA A 79 16.51 9.07 -14.59
N LYS A 80 16.22 10.27 -15.10
CA LYS A 80 15.35 11.24 -14.42
C LYS A 80 13.95 10.69 -14.18
N ALA A 81 13.34 10.11 -15.20
CA ALA A 81 11.99 9.59 -15.09
C ALA A 81 11.90 8.39 -14.13
N LEU A 82 12.88 7.48 -14.14
CA LEU A 82 12.95 6.36 -13.22
C LEU A 82 13.08 6.84 -11.76
N LEU A 83 13.91 7.85 -11.49
CA LEU A 83 14.09 8.39 -10.15
C LEU A 83 12.87 9.14 -9.63
N VAL A 84 12.22 9.94 -10.47
CA VAL A 84 10.94 10.59 -10.12
C VAL A 84 9.90 9.53 -9.76
N LEU A 85 9.84 8.44 -10.53
CA LEU A 85 8.88 7.37 -10.30
C LEU A 85 9.21 6.55 -9.05
N ALA A 86 10.48 6.32 -8.74
CA ALA A 86 10.93 5.73 -7.48
C ALA A 86 10.52 6.62 -6.29
N ARG A 87 10.76 7.93 -6.36
CA ARG A 87 10.36 8.89 -5.31
C ARG A 87 8.84 8.96 -5.13
N GLN A 88 8.07 8.93 -6.22
CA GLN A 88 6.60 8.90 -6.15
C GLN A 88 6.11 7.60 -5.51
N THR A 89 6.76 6.47 -5.81
CA THR A 89 6.45 5.16 -5.23
C THR A 89 6.76 5.16 -3.72
N ALA A 90 7.88 5.75 -3.30
CA ALA A 90 8.23 5.95 -1.89
C ALA A 90 7.17 6.74 -1.11
N ARG A 91 6.58 7.78 -1.71
CA ARG A 91 5.48 8.56 -1.09
C ARG A 91 4.18 7.77 -0.94
N SER A 92 3.93 6.83 -1.85
CA SER A 92 2.67 6.11 -1.91
C SER A 92 2.60 4.90 -0.98
N ILE A 93 3.75 4.43 -0.47
CA ILE A 93 3.88 3.22 0.32
C ILE A 93 4.51 3.59 1.66
N PRO A 94 3.96 3.13 2.79
CA PRO A 94 4.50 3.41 4.14
C PRO A 94 5.84 2.72 4.42
N LEU A 95 6.57 2.28 3.39
CA LEU A 95 7.86 1.62 3.52
C LEU A 95 8.88 2.58 4.13
N HIS A 96 8.83 3.89 3.81
CA HIS A 96 9.62 4.92 4.49
C HIS A 96 8.99 6.32 4.29
N GLU A 97 8.29 6.88 5.28
CA GLU A 97 7.83 8.29 5.24
C GLU A 97 8.98 9.27 4.97
N GLN A 98 10.18 8.93 5.45
CA GLN A 98 11.39 9.73 5.29
C GLN A 98 11.88 9.74 3.83
N ALA A 99 11.71 8.65 3.07
CA ALA A 99 12.21 8.51 1.70
C ALA A 99 11.61 9.51 0.71
N ALA A 100 10.43 10.05 1.02
CA ALA A 100 9.77 11.09 0.24
C ALA A 100 10.47 12.45 0.29
N ALA A 101 11.21 12.70 1.37
CA ALA A 101 11.90 13.94 1.68
C ALA A 101 13.42 13.85 1.46
N LEU A 102 13.96 12.65 1.26
CA LEU A 102 15.40 12.45 1.07
C LEU A 102 15.91 13.12 -0.22
N PRO A 103 17.12 13.72 -0.16
CA PRO A 103 17.83 14.15 -1.35
C PRO A 103 18.16 12.93 -2.25
N THR A 104 18.42 13.20 -3.53
CA THR A 104 18.42 12.14 -4.57
C THR A 104 19.52 11.09 -4.40
N ASP A 105 20.66 11.52 -3.88
CA ASP A 105 21.81 10.70 -3.47
C ASP A 105 21.45 9.73 -2.33
N GLU A 106 20.80 10.21 -1.27
CA GLU A 106 20.34 9.36 -0.17
C GLU A 106 19.24 8.38 -0.62
N LEU A 107 18.35 8.83 -1.50
CA LEU A 107 17.34 7.95 -2.11
C LEU A 107 18.00 6.83 -2.94
N LEU A 108 19.05 7.13 -3.69
CA LEU A 108 19.80 6.14 -4.46
C LEU A 108 20.49 5.11 -3.55
N VAL A 109 21.07 5.55 -2.44
CA VAL A 109 21.65 4.65 -1.42
C VAL A 109 20.58 3.76 -0.80
N LEU A 110 19.40 4.32 -0.49
CA LEU A 110 18.28 3.56 0.05
C LEU A 110 17.75 2.52 -0.94
N ILE A 111 17.60 2.89 -2.22
CA ILE A 111 17.18 1.96 -3.28
C ILE A 111 18.22 0.84 -3.41
N ASP A 112 19.52 1.16 -3.39
CA ASP A 112 20.57 0.15 -3.45
C ASP A 112 20.52 -0.80 -2.24
N ALA A 113 20.42 -0.26 -1.02
CA ALA A 113 20.37 -1.03 0.24
C ALA A 113 19.12 -1.92 0.38
N THR A 114 18.00 -1.51 -0.23
CA THR A 114 16.73 -2.28 -0.21
C THR A 114 16.57 -3.18 -1.44
N SER A 115 17.40 -2.97 -2.46
CA SER A 115 17.59 -3.87 -3.59
C SER A 115 18.67 -4.91 -3.28
N ASP A 116 18.87 -5.87 -4.16
CA ASP A 116 19.84 -6.96 -4.02
C ASP A 116 21.31 -6.48 -4.14
N SER A 117 21.60 -5.23 -3.74
CA SER A 117 22.92 -4.56 -3.78
C SER A 117 23.58 -4.52 -5.16
N ARG A 118 22.80 -4.39 -6.25
CA ARG A 118 23.32 -4.40 -7.63
C ARG A 118 23.52 -3.01 -8.23
N LEU A 119 23.00 -1.96 -7.61
CA LEU A 119 23.04 -0.62 -8.20
C LEU A 119 24.42 0.00 -8.03
N LYS A 120 24.95 0.07 -6.81
CA LYS A 120 26.31 0.59 -6.55
C LYS A 120 27.39 -0.22 -7.25
N ALA A 121 27.20 -1.54 -7.38
CA ALA A 121 28.15 -2.42 -8.05
C ALA A 121 28.25 -2.18 -9.56
N ALA A 122 27.16 -1.72 -10.19
CA ALA A 122 27.07 -1.56 -11.65
C ALA A 122 27.01 -0.10 -12.10
N LEU A 123 26.81 0.84 -11.19
CA LEU A 123 26.56 2.25 -11.50
C LEU A 123 27.06 3.15 -10.36
N ALA A 124 27.97 4.06 -10.70
CA ALA A 124 28.39 5.10 -9.77
C ALA A 124 27.19 6.03 -9.49
N LEU A 125 26.68 6.03 -8.26
CA LEU A 125 25.52 6.83 -7.86
C LEU A 125 25.74 8.34 -8.12
N ASP A 126 26.98 8.80 -7.98
CA ASP A 126 27.38 10.17 -8.31
C ASP A 126 27.18 10.52 -9.79
N LYS A 127 27.38 9.57 -10.70
CA LYS A 127 27.16 9.76 -12.14
C LYS A 127 25.68 10.00 -12.43
N VAL A 128 24.80 9.25 -11.76
CA VAL A 128 23.34 9.40 -11.87
C VAL A 128 22.86 10.72 -11.28
N ALA A 129 23.44 11.13 -10.14
CA ALA A 129 23.13 12.42 -9.55
C ALA A 129 23.54 13.58 -10.47
N ARG A 130 24.73 13.51 -11.09
CA ARG A 130 25.19 14.50 -12.07
C ARG A 130 24.33 14.53 -13.32
N LEU A 131 23.85 13.37 -13.79
CA LEU A 131 22.92 13.25 -14.93
C LEU A 131 21.61 14.03 -14.75
N LEU A 132 21.20 14.29 -13.51
CA LEU A 132 19.96 15.02 -13.21
C LEU A 132 20.13 16.55 -13.22
N TYR A 133 21.33 17.03 -12.90
CA TYR A 133 21.60 18.44 -12.64
C TYR A 133 22.57 19.08 -13.65
N ALA A 134 23.31 18.30 -14.43
CA ALA A 134 24.22 18.84 -15.43
C ALA A 134 23.48 19.21 -16.73
N PRO A 135 23.79 20.36 -17.36
CA PRO A 135 23.16 20.82 -18.60
C PRO A 135 23.53 19.97 -19.83
N THR A 136 24.68 19.31 -19.82
CA THR A 136 25.13 18.33 -20.84
C THR A 136 25.72 17.12 -20.12
N PRO A 137 24.87 16.21 -19.64
CA PRO A 137 25.36 15.07 -18.89
C PRO A 137 25.97 14.02 -19.81
N GLU A 138 27.01 13.36 -19.32
CA GLU A 138 27.61 12.21 -19.98
C GLU A 138 26.58 11.07 -20.02
N ALA A 139 26.23 10.61 -21.22
CA ALA A 139 25.19 9.60 -21.40
C ALA A 139 25.53 8.31 -20.65
N LEU A 140 24.52 7.68 -20.02
CA LEU A 140 24.69 6.34 -19.47
C LEU A 140 24.95 5.37 -20.63
N THR A 141 25.89 4.46 -20.42
CA THR A 141 26.01 3.30 -21.28
C THR A 141 24.73 2.47 -21.22
N LYS A 142 24.43 1.73 -22.30
CA LYS A 142 23.21 0.90 -22.37
C LYS A 142 23.14 -0.13 -21.24
N THR A 143 24.29 -0.63 -20.78
CA THR A 143 24.43 -1.52 -19.62
C THR A 143 24.08 -0.82 -18.30
N GLU A 144 24.62 0.36 -18.05
CA GLU A 144 24.30 1.20 -16.89
C GLU A 144 22.80 1.55 -16.83
N ALA A 145 22.23 1.99 -17.96
CA ALA A 145 20.81 2.30 -18.10
C ALA A 145 19.93 1.08 -17.82
N ARG A 146 20.32 -0.10 -18.32
CA ARG A 146 19.61 -1.37 -18.06
C ARG A 146 19.65 -1.75 -16.59
N THR A 147 20.79 -1.59 -15.92
CA THR A 147 20.89 -1.89 -14.50
C THR A 147 20.00 -0.97 -13.66
N LEU A 148 20.00 0.34 -13.95
CA LEU A 148 19.13 1.29 -13.27
C LEU A 148 17.65 0.93 -13.47
N PHE A 149 17.26 0.55 -14.68
CA PHE A 149 15.91 0.07 -14.99
C PHE A 149 15.54 -1.18 -14.19
N VAL A 150 16.40 -2.21 -14.19
CA VAL A 150 16.14 -3.49 -13.51
C VAL A 150 16.00 -3.29 -12.00
N VAL A 151 16.92 -2.55 -11.39
CA VAL A 151 16.89 -2.28 -9.95
C VAL A 151 15.65 -1.49 -9.57
N THR A 152 15.34 -0.41 -10.30
CA THR A 152 14.17 0.44 -10.02
C THR A 152 12.88 -0.36 -10.16
N ARG A 153 12.76 -1.19 -11.21
CA ARG A 153 11.61 -2.06 -11.44
C ARG A 153 11.43 -3.08 -10.32
N GLU A 154 12.51 -3.69 -9.86
CA GLU A 154 12.49 -4.67 -8.77
C GLU A 154 12.15 -4.03 -7.43
N TRP A 155 12.70 -2.84 -7.16
CA TRP A 155 12.38 -2.06 -5.97
C TRP A 155 10.89 -1.67 -5.93
N ILE A 156 10.34 -1.17 -7.04
CA ILE A 156 8.89 -0.87 -7.15
C ILE A 156 8.04 -2.13 -6.97
N ARG A 157 8.49 -3.28 -7.49
CA ARG A 157 7.80 -4.57 -7.31
C ARG A 157 7.76 -4.99 -5.85
N ARG A 158 8.88 -4.89 -5.13
CA ARG A 158 8.96 -5.17 -3.69
C ARG A 158 8.13 -4.18 -2.87
N ALA A 159 8.23 -2.89 -3.17
CA ALA A 159 7.48 -1.85 -2.49
C ALA A 159 5.95 -1.99 -2.70
N GLY A 160 5.52 -2.45 -3.88
CA GLY A 160 4.11 -2.74 -4.18
C GLY A 160 3.61 -4.11 -3.70
N GLY A 161 4.51 -4.99 -3.24
CA GLY A 161 4.18 -6.28 -2.65
C GLY A 161 3.71 -6.14 -1.21
N PRO A 162 2.94 -7.10 -0.68
CA PRO A 162 2.72 -7.16 0.76
C PRO A 162 4.06 -7.43 1.45
N LEU A 163 4.53 -6.45 2.21
CA LEU A 163 5.62 -6.60 3.16
C LEU A 163 5.08 -7.50 4.27
N TRP A 164 5.50 -8.76 4.27
CA TRP A 164 5.36 -9.65 5.41
C TRP A 164 6.76 -9.90 5.94
#